data_AF-A0A952D675-F1
#
_entry.id   AF-A0A952D675-F1
#
_cell.length_a   1.000
_cell.length_b   1.000
_cell.length_c   1.000
_cell.angle_alpha   90.00
_cell.angle_beta   90.00
_cell.angle_gamma   90.00
#
_symmetry.space_group_name_H-M   'P 1'
#
loop_
_entity.id
_entity.type
_entity.pdbx_description
1 polymer ?
#
loop_
_entity_poly.entity_id
_entity_poly.type
_entity_poly.pdbx_seq_one_letter_code
_entity_poly.pdbx_strand_id
1 'polypeptide(L)'
;MPGWITWIWNAGGDVLNPEGTMSSGAFDSPETQRGVEFLATLMREGVSPSLSESAAMGVDLFTQGQAAMEISGHWALIGYAAAPKGSDGKPLLAMDDVGVAPVPTQLSASQTVMYESGWAIGKHCKHVDEAWRFVKYMTSEEVQRKYARLGLAVSARRDVAEEIAAKDPREAKFFEIVPSARPPWGAKVEKYNPVETIGQNMMDSVLKSGKPIPEALRHAASQVDKEFAK
;
A
#
# COMPACT_ATOMS: atom_id res chain seq x y z
N MET A 1 -0.99 -5.55 1.55
CA MET A 1 -1.36 -4.74 2.73
C MET A 1 -2.82 -4.36 2.58
N PRO A 2 -3.65 -4.57 3.59
CA PRO A 2 -5.03 -4.11 3.54
C PRO A 2 -5.11 -2.58 3.47
N GLY A 3 -5.89 -2.02 2.55
CA GLY A 3 -5.93 -0.56 2.31
C GLY A 3 -6.32 0.31 3.51
N TRP A 4 -6.96 -0.28 4.54
CA TRP A 4 -7.35 0.42 5.76
C TRP A 4 -6.16 0.88 6.62
N ILE A 5 -5.04 0.15 6.60
CA ILE A 5 -3.90 0.45 7.48
C ILE A 5 -3.19 1.75 7.06
N THR A 6 -3.23 2.08 5.76
CA THR A 6 -2.68 3.33 5.22
C THR A 6 -3.36 4.54 5.87
N TRP A 7 -4.67 4.49 6.09
CA TRP A 7 -5.42 5.56 6.76
C TRP A 7 -5.07 5.69 8.23
N ILE A 8 -4.88 4.55 8.92
CA ILE A 8 -4.44 4.53 10.31
C ILE A 8 -3.05 5.19 10.44
N TRP A 9 -2.10 4.80 9.60
CA TRP A 9 -0.75 5.37 9.62
C TRP A 9 -0.74 6.86 9.32
N ASN A 10 -1.57 7.33 8.38
CA ASN A 10 -1.66 8.75 8.03
C ASN A 10 -2.46 9.59 9.06
N ALA A 11 -3.18 8.95 9.97
CA ALA A 11 -3.77 9.59 11.15
C ALA A 11 -2.82 9.62 12.36
N GLY A 12 -1.62 9.05 12.22
CA GLY A 12 -0.62 8.93 13.29
C GLY A 12 -0.76 7.68 14.16
N GLY A 13 -1.68 6.78 13.82
CA GLY A 13 -1.93 5.54 14.55
C GLY A 13 -1.11 4.38 14.00
N ASP A 14 -1.20 3.24 14.68
CA ASP A 14 -0.56 2.01 14.23
C ASP A 14 -1.33 0.78 14.71
N VAL A 15 -0.92 -0.41 14.26
CA VAL A 15 -1.52 -1.69 14.67
C VAL A 15 -0.73 -2.33 15.82
N LEU A 16 0.57 -2.06 15.90
CA LEU A 16 1.48 -2.57 16.93
C LEU A 16 2.31 -1.42 17.50
N ASN A 17 2.80 -1.59 18.73
CA ASN A 17 3.82 -0.74 19.33
C ASN A 17 5.12 -0.75 18.49
N PRO A 18 6.04 0.21 18.69
CA PRO A 18 7.27 0.30 17.89
C PRO A 18 8.11 -0.98 17.86
N GLU A 19 8.07 -1.79 18.93
CA GLU A 19 8.78 -3.05 19.04
C GLU A 19 8.10 -4.22 18.29
N GLY A 20 6.85 -4.05 17.85
CA GLY A 20 6.09 -5.10 17.15
C GLY A 20 5.62 -6.25 18.05
N THR A 21 5.53 -6.00 19.36
CA THR A 21 5.28 -7.02 20.40
C THR A 21 3.93 -6.89 21.09
N MET A 22 3.20 -5.79 20.90
CA MET A 22 1.92 -5.53 21.54
C MET A 22 1.04 -4.65 20.66
N SER A 23 -0.26 -4.92 20.63
CA SER A 23 -1.27 -4.18 19.87
C SER A 23 -2.09 -3.23 20.74
N SER A 24 -2.39 -3.59 21.99
CA SER A 24 -3.01 -2.66 22.94
C SER A 24 -2.16 -1.40 23.14
N GLY A 25 -2.81 -0.24 23.13
CA GLY A 25 -2.18 1.07 23.13
C GLY A 25 -1.80 1.59 21.74
N ALA A 26 -1.66 0.72 20.73
CA ALA A 26 -1.42 1.12 19.35
C ALA A 26 -2.70 1.03 18.50
N PHE A 27 -3.29 -0.17 18.39
CA PHE A 27 -4.44 -0.40 17.53
C PHE A 27 -5.73 0.22 18.06
N ASP A 28 -5.85 0.38 19.37
CA ASP A 28 -6.96 1.08 20.03
C ASP A 28 -6.61 2.50 20.48
N SER A 29 -5.54 3.07 19.93
CA SER A 29 -5.16 4.47 20.17
C SER A 29 -6.21 5.46 19.62
N PRO A 30 -6.28 6.68 20.17
CA PRO A 30 -7.09 7.77 19.61
C PRO A 30 -6.74 8.07 18.15
N GLU A 31 -5.47 7.96 17.77
CA GLU A 31 -4.96 8.18 16.41
C GLU A 31 -5.55 7.14 15.45
N THR A 32 -5.49 5.86 15.83
CA THR A 32 -6.08 4.78 15.05
C THR A 32 -7.60 4.94 14.93
N GLN A 33 -8.28 5.32 16.02
CA GLN A 33 -9.71 5.61 15.99
C GLN A 33 -10.05 6.72 14.99
N ARG A 34 -9.26 7.80 14.92
CA ARG A 34 -9.46 8.87 13.92
C ARG A 34 -9.30 8.36 12.50
N GLY A 35 -8.29 7.54 12.22
CA GLY A 35 -8.08 6.95 10.89
C GLY A 35 -9.26 6.07 10.45
N VAL A 36 -9.80 5.25 11.35
CA VAL A 36 -10.96 4.39 11.06
C VAL A 36 -12.24 5.21 10.89
N GLU A 37 -12.48 6.23 11.73
CA GLU A 37 -13.66 7.11 11.59
C GLU A 37 -13.61 7.90 10.27
N PHE A 38 -12.43 8.36 9.85
CA PHE A 38 -12.29 9.05 8.56
C PHE A 38 -12.73 8.15 7.40
N LEU A 39 -12.23 6.90 7.35
CA LEU A 39 -12.62 5.94 6.32
C LEU A 39 -14.13 5.60 6.38
N ALA A 40 -14.66 5.38 7.59
CA ALA A 40 -16.09 5.13 7.78
C ALA A 40 -16.95 6.33 7.31
N THR A 41 -16.47 7.55 7.51
CA THR A 41 -17.13 8.79 7.06
C THR A 41 -17.17 8.86 5.53
N LEU A 42 -16.05 8.58 4.84
CA LEU A 42 -16.01 8.57 3.36
C LEU A 42 -17.05 7.62 2.76
N MET A 43 -17.25 6.45 3.37
CA MET A 43 -18.27 5.49 2.94
C MET A 43 -19.69 5.97 3.28
N ARG A 44 -19.90 6.49 4.49
CA ARG A 44 -21.20 6.99 4.95
C ARG A 44 -21.71 8.18 4.15
N GLU A 45 -20.80 9.05 3.69
CA GLU A 45 -21.11 10.22 2.86
C GLU A 45 -21.18 9.90 1.36
N GLY A 46 -20.92 8.64 0.96
CA GLY A 46 -20.96 8.22 -0.45
C GLY A 46 -19.79 8.71 -1.29
N VAL A 47 -18.70 9.19 -0.65
CA VAL A 47 -17.46 9.59 -1.33
C VAL A 47 -16.70 8.36 -1.84
N SER A 48 -16.74 7.26 -1.08
CA SER A 48 -16.23 5.96 -1.50
C SER A 48 -17.40 4.99 -1.66
N PRO A 49 -17.42 4.15 -2.71
CA PRO A 49 -18.36 3.04 -2.78
C PRO A 49 -18.15 2.09 -1.60
N SER A 50 -19.23 1.43 -1.19
CA SER A 50 -19.16 0.32 -0.25
C SER A 50 -18.44 -0.88 -0.87
N LEU A 51 -17.92 -1.77 -0.03
CA LEU A 51 -17.29 -3.01 -0.50
C LEU A 51 -18.23 -3.87 -1.35
N SER A 52 -19.53 -3.88 -1.02
CA SER A 52 -20.56 -4.58 -1.80
C SER A 52 -20.80 -3.94 -3.17
N GLU A 53 -20.83 -2.61 -3.25
CA GLU A 53 -21.00 -1.89 -4.52
C GLU A 53 -19.79 -2.11 -5.42
N SER A 54 -18.58 -1.91 -4.90
CA SER A 54 -17.34 -2.18 -5.65
C SER A 54 -17.27 -3.62 -6.15
N ALA A 55 -17.61 -4.60 -5.30
CA ALA A 55 -17.63 -6.01 -5.69
C ALA A 55 -18.69 -6.32 -6.76
N ALA A 56 -19.87 -5.70 -6.67
CA ALA A 56 -20.94 -5.88 -7.66
C ALA A 56 -20.57 -5.30 -9.04
N MET A 57 -19.76 -4.24 -9.07
CA MET A 57 -19.29 -3.63 -10.32
C MET A 57 -18.26 -4.52 -11.02
N GLY A 58 -17.44 -5.27 -10.27
CA GLY A 58 -16.53 -6.28 -10.83
C GLY A 58 -15.41 -5.72 -11.72
N VAL A 59 -15.17 -4.42 -11.67
CA VAL A 59 -14.20 -3.68 -12.48
C VAL A 59 -13.42 -2.70 -11.61
N ASP A 60 -12.25 -2.29 -12.09
CA ASP A 60 -11.52 -1.17 -11.54
C ASP A 60 -12.24 0.13 -11.92
N LEU A 61 -12.89 0.76 -10.94
CA LEU A 61 -13.70 1.96 -11.15
C LEU A 61 -12.89 3.16 -11.67
N PHE A 62 -11.60 3.23 -11.34
CA PHE A 62 -10.76 4.34 -11.77
C PHE A 62 -10.42 4.22 -13.26
N THR A 63 -9.99 3.05 -13.72
CA THR A 63 -9.74 2.79 -15.15
C THR A 63 -10.98 2.88 -16.03
N GLN A 64 -12.17 2.69 -15.44
CA GLN A 64 -13.46 2.84 -16.11
C GLN A 64 -13.98 4.28 -16.12
N GLY A 65 -13.23 5.23 -15.54
CA GLY A 65 -13.65 6.63 -15.41
C GLY A 65 -14.83 6.84 -14.45
N GLN A 66 -15.10 5.88 -13.57
CA GLN A 66 -16.21 5.89 -12.60
C GLN A 66 -15.77 6.36 -11.21
N ALA A 67 -14.47 6.36 -10.92
CA ALA A 67 -13.89 6.95 -9.71
C ALA A 67 -12.91 8.06 -10.07
N ALA A 68 -12.96 9.18 -9.35
CA ALA A 68 -12.05 10.31 -9.58
C ALA A 68 -10.68 10.14 -8.91
N MET A 69 -10.58 9.28 -7.89
CA MET A 69 -9.34 8.99 -7.16
C MET A 69 -9.30 7.50 -6.80
N GLU A 70 -8.09 6.94 -6.77
CA GLU A 70 -7.81 5.60 -6.28
C GLU A 70 -6.56 5.64 -5.40
N ILE A 71 -6.55 4.86 -4.31
CA ILE A 71 -5.33 4.59 -3.55
C ILE A 71 -4.70 3.32 -4.11
N SER A 72 -3.57 3.50 -4.81
CA SER A 72 -2.83 2.40 -5.39
C SER A 72 -1.33 2.62 -5.29
N GLY A 73 -0.56 1.60 -5.68
CA GLY A 73 0.89 1.68 -5.74
C GLY A 73 1.40 1.98 -7.15
N HIS A 74 2.71 2.13 -7.26
CA HIS A 74 3.41 2.45 -8.51
C HIS A 74 3.03 1.55 -9.69
N TRP A 75 2.85 0.25 -9.43
CA TRP A 75 2.51 -0.75 -10.46
C TRP A 75 1.21 -0.44 -11.20
N ALA A 76 0.30 0.34 -10.60
CA ALA A 76 -1.01 0.62 -11.18
C ALA A 76 -0.94 1.48 -12.45
N LEU A 77 0.14 2.28 -12.62
CA LEU A 77 0.36 3.09 -13.82
C LEU A 77 0.36 2.23 -15.10
N ILE A 78 0.81 0.97 -15.03
CA ILE A 78 0.76 0.02 -16.15
C ILE A 78 -0.70 -0.26 -16.55
N GLY A 79 -1.55 -0.53 -15.56
CA GLY A 79 -2.98 -0.80 -15.77
C GLY A 79 -3.71 0.42 -16.32
N TYR A 80 -3.39 1.60 -15.80
CA TYR A 80 -3.98 2.86 -16.25
C TYR A 80 -3.61 3.18 -17.71
N ALA A 81 -2.37 2.93 -18.12
CA ALA A 81 -1.95 3.08 -19.51
C ALA A 81 -2.65 2.11 -20.48
N ALA A 82 -3.17 1.01 -19.94
CA ALA A 82 -3.95 0.00 -20.65
C ALA A 82 -5.46 0.10 -20.37
N ALA A 83 -5.95 1.27 -19.95
CA ALA A 83 -7.36 1.46 -19.63
C ALA A 83 -8.30 1.03 -20.77
N PRO A 84 -9.47 0.46 -20.46
CA PRO A 84 -10.45 0.06 -21.46
C PRO A 84 -10.88 1.23 -22.34
N LYS A 85 -11.36 0.91 -23.54
CA LYS A 85 -11.81 1.93 -24.51
C LYS A 85 -13.33 2.01 -24.56
N GLY A 86 -13.84 3.23 -24.69
CA GLY A 86 -15.25 3.51 -24.95
C GLY A 86 -15.67 3.12 -26.36
N SER A 87 -16.96 3.30 -26.66
CA SER A 87 -17.53 3.05 -27.98
C SER A 87 -16.96 3.93 -29.10
N ASP A 88 -16.36 5.07 -28.74
CA ASP A 88 -15.65 5.97 -29.64
C ASP A 88 -14.17 5.57 -29.88
N GLY A 89 -13.72 4.46 -29.28
CA GLY A 89 -12.37 3.93 -29.42
C GLY A 89 -11.31 4.67 -28.59
N LYS A 90 -11.69 5.66 -27.77
CA LYS A 90 -10.79 6.38 -26.87
C LYS A 90 -10.70 5.67 -25.52
N PRO A 91 -9.56 5.75 -24.81
CA PRO A 91 -9.47 5.18 -23.47
C PRO A 91 -10.45 5.90 -22.53
N LEU A 92 -11.09 5.14 -21.64
CA LEU A 92 -11.97 5.66 -20.59
C LEU A 92 -11.21 6.44 -19.52
N LEU A 93 -9.89 6.21 -19.41
CA LEU A 93 -8.95 6.98 -18.61
C LEU A 93 -7.75 7.35 -19.50
N ALA A 94 -7.60 8.64 -19.83
CA ALA A 94 -6.44 9.12 -20.57
C ALA A 94 -5.27 9.39 -19.62
N MET A 95 -4.07 8.90 -19.94
CA MET A 95 -2.89 9.08 -19.08
C MET A 95 -2.50 10.54 -18.87
N ASP A 96 -2.82 11.43 -19.80
CA ASP A 96 -2.56 12.87 -19.67
C ASP A 96 -3.44 13.52 -18.59
N ASP A 97 -4.55 12.87 -18.21
CA ASP A 97 -5.44 13.30 -17.13
C ASP A 97 -5.12 12.62 -15.79
N VAL A 98 -4.16 11.70 -15.76
CA VAL A 98 -3.76 10.97 -14.53
C VAL A 98 -2.66 11.72 -13.79
N GLY A 99 -2.97 12.16 -12.56
CA GLY A 99 -2.00 12.67 -11.60
C GLY A 99 -1.69 11.67 -10.49
N VAL A 100 -0.57 11.87 -9.79
CA VAL A 100 -0.20 11.13 -8.57
C VAL A 100 0.00 12.12 -7.44
N ALA A 101 -0.51 11.79 -6.26
CA ALA A 101 -0.33 12.55 -5.04
C ALA A 101 -0.06 11.61 -3.86
N PRO A 102 0.68 12.07 -2.84
CA PRO A 102 0.81 11.30 -1.61
C PRO A 102 -0.56 11.12 -0.93
N VAL A 103 -0.69 10.06 -0.13
CA VAL A 103 -1.92 9.83 0.63
C VAL A 103 -2.15 11.01 1.59
N PRO A 104 -3.37 11.58 1.65
CA PRO A 104 -3.68 12.66 2.58
C PRO A 104 -3.31 12.28 4.02
N THR A 105 -2.67 13.20 4.72
CA THR A 105 -2.09 12.92 6.04
C THR A 105 -2.24 14.10 6.99
N GLN A 106 -2.34 13.80 8.28
CA GLN A 106 -2.25 14.80 9.36
C GLN A 106 -0.83 14.95 9.90
N LEU A 107 0.12 14.18 9.36
CA LEU A 107 1.52 14.18 9.77
C LEU A 107 2.35 15.14 8.91
N SER A 108 3.62 15.32 9.30
CA SER A 108 4.58 16.11 8.50
C SER A 108 4.91 15.47 7.15
N ALA A 109 4.72 14.15 7.02
CA ALA A 109 4.92 13.41 5.78
C ALA A 109 3.96 12.23 5.69
N SER A 110 3.46 11.98 4.47
CA SER A 110 2.55 10.87 4.19
C SER A 110 3.25 9.53 4.46
N GLN A 111 2.52 8.61 5.07
CA GLN A 111 3.00 7.26 5.37
C GLN A 111 2.44 6.28 4.35
N THR A 112 3.30 5.45 3.78
CA THR A 112 2.88 4.38 2.86
C THR A 112 3.71 3.13 3.09
N VAL A 113 3.24 2.02 2.53
CA VAL A 113 4.00 0.78 2.52
C VAL A 113 5.06 0.80 1.44
N MET A 114 6.26 0.38 1.82
CA MET A 114 7.30 0.03 0.86
C MET A 114 7.47 -1.49 0.86
N TYR A 115 7.28 -2.08 -0.31
CA TYR A 115 7.66 -3.46 -0.57
C TYR A 115 8.98 -3.46 -1.33
N GLU A 116 9.89 -4.34 -0.92
CA GLU A 116 11.19 -4.50 -1.56
C GLU A 116 11.30 -5.90 -2.14
N SER A 117 12.01 -6.02 -3.25
CA SER A 117 12.35 -7.30 -3.86
C SER A 117 13.83 -7.29 -4.20
N GLY A 118 14.50 -8.41 -3.95
CA GLY A 118 15.93 -8.53 -4.14
C GLY A 118 16.34 -9.94 -4.52
N TRP A 119 17.60 -10.06 -4.94
CA TRP A 119 18.21 -11.35 -5.26
C TRP A 119 18.99 -11.87 -4.06
N ALA A 120 18.72 -13.12 -3.68
CA ALA A 120 19.45 -13.81 -2.61
C ALA A 120 20.19 -15.02 -3.17
N ILE A 121 21.41 -15.26 -2.67
CA ILE A 121 22.17 -16.49 -2.96
C ILE A 121 21.91 -17.45 -1.81
N GLY A 122 21.30 -18.60 -2.11
CA GLY A 122 21.01 -19.62 -1.11
C GLY A 122 22.27 -20.16 -0.44
N LYS A 123 22.19 -20.43 0.87
CA LYS A 123 23.31 -20.90 1.72
C LYS A 123 24.04 -22.13 1.17
N HIS A 124 23.35 -22.98 0.41
CA HIS A 124 23.87 -24.24 -0.14
C HIS A 124 24.18 -24.15 -1.65
N CYS A 125 24.31 -22.94 -2.20
CA CYS A 125 24.66 -22.75 -3.60
C CYS A 125 26.04 -23.36 -3.90
N LYS A 126 26.11 -24.21 -4.93
CA LYS A 126 27.37 -24.85 -5.38
C LYS A 126 28.20 -23.97 -6.32
N HIS A 127 27.60 -22.91 -6.86
CA HIS A 127 28.14 -22.02 -7.89
C HIS A 127 28.05 -20.56 -7.43
N VAL A 128 28.66 -20.26 -6.28
CA VAL A 128 28.50 -18.97 -5.59
C VAL A 128 29.04 -17.82 -6.43
N ASP A 129 30.17 -18.01 -7.13
CA ASP A 129 30.79 -16.97 -7.95
C ASP A 129 29.93 -16.64 -9.17
N GLU A 130 29.37 -17.64 -9.85
CA GLU A 130 28.45 -17.46 -10.97
C GLU A 130 27.14 -16.81 -10.52
N ALA A 131 26.59 -17.27 -9.39
CA ALA A 131 25.40 -16.65 -8.79
C ALA A 131 25.67 -15.18 -8.44
N TRP A 132 26.84 -14.86 -7.89
CA TRP A 132 27.24 -13.48 -7.58
C TRP A 132 27.39 -12.62 -8.84
N ARG A 133 27.97 -13.17 -9.91
CA ARG A 133 28.03 -12.49 -11.21
C ARG A 133 26.64 -12.20 -11.77
N PHE A 134 25.71 -13.14 -11.62
CA PHE A 134 24.31 -12.95 -12.02
C PHE A 134 23.63 -11.84 -11.21
N VAL A 135 23.77 -11.86 -9.87
CA VAL A 135 23.23 -10.80 -9.00
C VAL A 135 23.76 -9.43 -9.42
N LYS A 136 25.08 -9.28 -9.61
CA LYS A 136 25.69 -8.03 -10.07
C LYS A 136 25.17 -7.57 -11.43
N TYR A 137 24.95 -8.49 -12.36
CA TYR A 137 24.37 -8.15 -13.66
C TYR A 137 22.91 -7.69 -13.51
N MET A 138 22.08 -8.41 -12.77
CA MET A 138 20.67 -8.06 -12.57
C MET A 138 20.47 -6.75 -11.82
N THR A 139 21.41 -6.37 -10.95
CA THR A 139 21.41 -5.08 -10.22
C THR A 139 22.29 -4.01 -10.87
N SER A 140 22.82 -4.26 -12.07
CA SER A 140 23.55 -3.26 -12.84
C SER A 140 22.65 -2.10 -13.25
N GLU A 141 23.25 -0.94 -13.46
CA GLU A 141 22.54 0.25 -13.97
C GLU A 141 21.80 -0.03 -15.29
N GLU A 142 22.42 -0.74 -16.22
CA GLU A 142 21.83 -1.09 -17.51
C GLU A 142 20.54 -1.92 -17.33
N VAL A 143 20.59 -2.98 -16.53
CA VAL A 143 19.44 -3.86 -16.31
C VAL A 143 18.36 -3.15 -15.51
N GLN A 144 18.73 -2.41 -14.47
CA GLN A 144 17.77 -1.67 -13.65
C GLN A 144 17.09 -0.55 -14.44
N ARG A 145 17.79 0.12 -15.35
CA ARG A 145 17.18 1.10 -16.27
C ARG A 145 16.18 0.45 -17.21
N LYS A 146 16.46 -0.76 -17.71
CA LYS A 146 15.48 -1.52 -18.52
C LYS A 146 14.25 -1.91 -17.67
N TYR A 147 14.47 -2.34 -16.43
CA TYR A 147 13.41 -2.77 -15.53
C TYR A 147 12.51 -1.60 -15.10
N ALA A 148 13.09 -0.44 -14.76
CA ALA A 148 12.34 0.74 -14.34
C ALA A 148 11.41 1.25 -15.45
N ARG A 149 11.80 1.14 -16.72
CA ARG A 149 10.96 1.49 -17.88
C ARG A 149 9.70 0.62 -18.03
N LEU A 150 9.62 -0.52 -17.35
CA LEU A 150 8.41 -1.34 -17.34
C LEU A 150 7.31 -0.71 -16.47
N GLY A 151 7.63 0.30 -15.64
CA GLY A 151 6.66 0.98 -14.77
C GLY A 151 6.19 0.14 -13.58
N LEU A 152 6.81 -1.02 -13.32
CA LEU A 152 6.33 -1.94 -12.28
C LEU A 152 6.65 -1.45 -10.86
N ALA A 153 7.83 -0.87 -10.68
CA ALA A 153 8.31 -0.41 -9.38
C ALA A 153 9.33 0.72 -9.55
N VAL A 154 9.45 1.55 -8.51
CA VAL A 154 10.57 2.48 -8.36
C VAL A 154 11.86 1.68 -8.24
N SER A 155 12.90 2.06 -9.00
CA SER A 155 14.17 1.33 -8.94
C SER A 155 14.82 1.46 -7.56
N ALA A 156 15.33 0.35 -7.02
CA ALA A 156 16.16 0.36 -5.81
C ALA A 156 17.53 1.03 -6.04
N ARG A 157 17.92 1.22 -7.31
CA ARG A 157 19.09 2.02 -7.69
C ARG A 157 18.71 3.50 -7.75
N ARG A 158 19.26 4.29 -6.83
CA ARG A 158 18.94 5.71 -6.68
C ARG A 158 19.22 6.54 -7.95
N ASP A 159 20.36 6.30 -8.61
CA ASP A 159 20.72 6.97 -9.87
C ASP A 159 19.68 6.73 -10.98
N VAL A 160 19.21 5.49 -11.11
CA VAL A 160 18.16 5.12 -12.06
C VAL A 160 16.80 5.71 -11.65
N ALA A 161 16.44 5.66 -10.36
CA ALA A 161 15.18 6.21 -9.87
C ALA A 161 15.10 7.74 -10.08
N GLU A 162 16.18 8.47 -9.80
CA GLU A 162 16.30 9.91 -10.05
C GLU A 162 16.17 10.24 -11.55
N GLU A 163 16.79 9.43 -12.43
CA GLU A 163 16.67 9.59 -13.88
C GLU A 163 15.21 9.42 -14.37
N ILE A 164 14.47 8.46 -13.83
CA ILE A 164 13.07 8.20 -14.20
C ILE A 164 12.15 9.28 -13.64
N ALA A 165 12.32 9.63 -12.35
CA ALA A 165 11.57 10.70 -11.70
C ALA A 165 11.71 12.06 -12.41
N ALA A 166 12.88 12.37 -12.97
CA ALA A 166 13.11 13.61 -13.71
C ALA A 166 12.33 13.71 -15.03
N LYS A 167 11.77 12.61 -15.56
CA LYS A 167 11.12 12.55 -16.88
C LYS A 167 9.59 12.52 -16.82
N ASP A 168 9.02 12.11 -15.69
CA ASP A 168 7.57 11.98 -15.52
C ASP A 168 7.15 12.51 -14.14
N PRO A 169 6.24 13.49 -14.06
CA PRO A 169 5.79 14.04 -12.78
C PRO A 169 5.11 12.99 -11.87
N ARG A 170 4.54 11.92 -12.43
CA ARG A 170 3.93 10.82 -11.67
C ARG A 170 5.01 9.99 -10.98
N GLU A 171 6.08 9.67 -11.71
CA GLU A 171 7.27 8.99 -11.20
C GLU A 171 7.96 9.81 -10.09
N ALA A 172 8.07 11.13 -10.28
CA ALA A 172 8.59 12.04 -9.28
C ALA A 172 7.86 11.92 -7.93
N LYS A 173 6.53 11.80 -7.95
CA LYS A 173 5.72 11.69 -6.73
C LYS A 173 5.94 10.36 -6.01
N PHE A 174 6.11 9.27 -6.75
CA PHE A 174 6.50 7.99 -6.14
C PHE A 174 7.92 8.00 -5.59
N PHE A 175 8.86 8.69 -6.23
CA PHE A 175 10.21 8.86 -5.70
C PHE A 175 10.25 9.70 -4.42
N GLU A 176 9.47 10.79 -4.37
CA GLU A 176 9.39 11.70 -3.22
C GLU A 176 8.86 11.04 -1.94
N ILE A 177 7.97 10.04 -2.03
CA ILE A 177 7.37 9.38 -0.85
C ILE A 177 8.25 8.26 -0.27
N VAL A 178 9.26 7.78 -1.00
CA VAL A 178 10.15 6.68 -0.54
C VAL A 178 10.75 6.93 0.85
N PRO A 179 11.27 8.13 1.19
CA PRO A 179 11.88 8.37 2.50
C PRO A 179 10.94 8.27 3.70
N SER A 180 9.63 8.50 3.50
CA SER A 180 8.61 8.37 4.54
C SER A 180 7.85 7.04 4.49
N ALA A 181 8.10 6.23 3.46
CA ALA A 181 7.55 4.90 3.35
C ALA A 181 8.22 3.96 4.37
N ARG A 182 7.48 2.94 4.79
CA ARG A 182 7.94 1.97 5.79
C ARG A 182 7.60 0.54 5.36
N PRO A 183 8.42 -0.46 5.73
CA PRO A 183 8.09 -1.85 5.43
C PRO A 183 6.79 -2.24 6.15
N PRO A 184 6.02 -3.19 5.59
CA PRO A 184 4.87 -3.75 6.28
C PRO A 184 5.31 -4.45 7.57
N TRP A 185 4.44 -4.51 8.57
CA TRP A 185 4.71 -5.23 9.81
C TRP A 185 5.06 -6.71 9.60
N GLY A 186 4.47 -7.36 8.60
CA GLY A 186 4.81 -8.75 8.25
C GLY A 186 6.25 -8.97 7.77
N ALA A 187 6.98 -7.92 7.41
CA ALA A 187 8.42 -8.02 7.14
C ALA A 187 9.28 -7.99 8.43
N LYS A 188 8.69 -7.57 9.56
CA LYS A 188 9.36 -7.42 10.87
C LYS A 188 8.88 -8.43 11.91
N VAL A 189 7.65 -8.90 11.79
CA VAL A 189 6.96 -9.74 12.78
C VAL A 189 6.56 -11.05 12.13
N GLU A 190 7.14 -12.16 12.60
CA GLU A 190 6.94 -13.50 12.03
C GLU A 190 5.48 -13.97 12.11
N LYS A 191 4.79 -13.65 13.22
CA LYS A 191 3.38 -14.01 13.46
C LYS A 191 2.39 -12.91 13.02
N TYR A 192 2.65 -12.22 11.90
CA TYR A 192 1.79 -11.11 11.49
C TYR A 192 0.49 -11.52 10.76
N ASN A 193 0.43 -12.70 10.15
CA ASN A 193 -0.77 -13.13 9.39
C ASN A 193 -2.08 -13.11 10.21
N PRO A 194 -2.11 -13.53 11.50
CA PRO A 194 -3.28 -13.36 12.34
C PRO A 194 -3.69 -11.89 12.54
N VAL A 195 -2.71 -10.97 12.63
CA VAL A 195 -2.96 -9.54 12.81
C VAL A 195 -3.71 -8.95 11.61
N GLU A 196 -3.32 -9.33 10.40
CA GLU A 196 -4.04 -8.90 9.18
C GLU A 196 -5.49 -9.40 9.18
N THR A 197 -5.70 -10.65 9.57
CA THR A 197 -7.04 -11.25 9.64
C THR A 197 -7.91 -10.57 10.70
N ILE A 198 -7.37 -10.36 11.90
CA ILE A 198 -8.07 -9.67 13.00
C ILE A 198 -8.40 -8.24 12.60
N GLY A 199 -7.45 -7.52 11.98
CA GLY A 199 -7.66 -6.16 11.50
C GLY A 199 -8.73 -6.08 10.40
N GLN A 200 -8.74 -7.03 9.46
CA GLN A 200 -9.79 -7.09 8.44
C GLN A 200 -11.18 -7.34 9.07
N ASN A 201 -11.28 -8.27 10.02
CA ASN A 201 -12.54 -8.54 10.72
C ASN A 201 -13.01 -7.33 11.53
N MET A 202 -12.08 -6.58 12.14
CA MET A 202 -12.38 -5.33 12.83
C MET A 202 -13.00 -4.32 11.86
N MET A 203 -12.35 -4.07 10.71
CA MET A 203 -12.87 -3.15 9.70
C MET A 203 -14.23 -3.58 9.18
N ASP A 204 -14.42 -4.87 8.91
CA ASP A 204 -15.72 -5.40 8.48
C ASP A 204 -16.81 -5.17 9.53
N SER A 205 -16.50 -5.37 10.82
CA SER A 205 -17.46 -5.12 11.90
C SER A 205 -17.89 -3.65 12.01
N VAL A 206 -16.99 -2.72 11.71
CA VAL A 206 -17.27 -1.28 11.69
C VAL A 206 -18.07 -0.93 10.43
N LEU A 207 -17.53 -1.26 9.25
CA LEU A 207 -18.02 -0.76 7.96
C LEU A 207 -19.28 -1.47 7.47
N LYS A 208 -19.48 -2.75 7.85
CA LYS A 208 -20.65 -3.54 7.42
C LYS A 208 -21.70 -3.67 8.53
N SER A 209 -21.26 -3.81 9.78
CA SER A 209 -22.17 -4.09 10.91
C SER A 209 -22.43 -2.89 11.82
N GLY A 210 -21.77 -1.75 11.59
CA GLY A 210 -21.98 -0.53 12.37
C GLY A 210 -21.52 -0.65 13.82
N LYS A 211 -20.60 -1.57 14.12
CA LYS A 211 -20.07 -1.73 15.48
C LYS A 211 -19.37 -0.43 15.92
N PRO A 212 -19.55 0.03 17.19
CA PRO A 212 -18.84 1.20 17.68
C PRO A 212 -17.33 1.05 17.54
N ILE A 213 -16.67 1.99 16.84
CA ILE A 213 -15.23 1.94 16.51
C ILE A 213 -14.36 1.71 17.76
N PRO A 214 -14.55 2.42 18.91
CA PRO A 214 -13.73 2.18 20.09
C PRO A 214 -13.84 0.74 20.61
N GLU A 215 -15.02 0.13 20.50
CA GLU A 215 -15.22 -1.25 20.93
C GLU A 215 -14.58 -2.25 19.96
N ALA A 216 -14.73 -2.02 18.65
CA ALA A 216 -14.14 -2.84 17.60
C ALA A 216 -12.60 -2.85 17.71
N LEU A 217 -11.98 -1.68 17.89
CA LEU A 217 -10.53 -1.55 18.03
C LEU A 217 -9.99 -2.20 19.30
N ARG A 218 -10.60 -1.94 20.47
CA ARG A 218 -10.20 -2.60 21.73
C ARG A 218 -10.32 -4.11 21.64
N HIS A 219 -11.38 -4.61 21.01
CA HIS A 219 -11.56 -6.05 20.82
C HIS A 219 -10.46 -6.62 19.92
N ALA A 220 -10.16 -5.97 18.81
CA ALA A 220 -9.12 -6.38 17.87
C ALA A 220 -7.72 -6.37 18.51
N ALA A 221 -7.37 -5.29 19.22
CA ALA A 221 -6.11 -5.17 19.95
C ALA A 221 -5.93 -6.31 20.96
N SER A 222 -6.97 -6.59 21.76
CA SER A 222 -6.96 -7.71 22.72
C SER A 222 -6.81 -9.08 22.05
N GLN A 223 -7.40 -9.27 20.86
CA GLN A 223 -7.22 -10.51 20.10
C GLN A 223 -5.79 -10.67 19.59
N VAL A 224 -5.18 -9.60 19.08
CA VAL A 224 -3.78 -9.62 18.63
C VAL A 224 -2.85 -9.95 19.78
N ASP A 225 -3.03 -9.32 20.94
CA ASP A 225 -2.19 -9.58 22.12
C ASP A 225 -2.29 -11.05 22.59
N LYS A 226 -3.49 -11.64 22.50
CA LYS A 226 -3.68 -13.07 22.79
C LYS A 226 -2.96 -13.97 21.79
N GLU A 227 -2.90 -13.60 20.51
CA GLU A 227 -2.14 -14.36 19.52
C GLU A 227 -0.63 -14.26 19.78
N PHE A 228 -0.14 -13.10 20.21
CA PHE A 228 1.29 -12.90 20.51
C PHE A 228 1.72 -13.60 21.80
N ALA A 229 0.80 -13.87 22.71
CA ALA A 229 1.06 -14.62 23.95
C ALA A 229 1.14 -16.15 23.77
N LYS A 230 0.84 -16.69 22.57
CA LYS A 230 0.96 -18.13 22.25
C LYS A 230 2.37 -18.48 21.79
#